data_AF-A0A412XXB0-F1
#
_entry.id   AF-A0A412XXB0-F1
#
_cell.length_a   1.000
_cell.length_b   1.000
_cell.length_c   1.000
_cell.angle_alpha   90.00
_cell.angle_beta   90.00
_cell.angle_gamma   90.00
#
_symmetry.space_group_name_H-M   'P 1'
#
loop_
_entity.id
_entity.type
_entity.pdbx_description
1 polymer ?
#
loop_
_entity_poly.entity_id
_entity_poly.type
_entity_poly.pdbx_seq_one_letter_code
_entity_poly.pdbx_strand_id
1 'polypeptide(L)'
;MRKLFFIPFLFLPLTTMAACSSDDTPASQTEQSTTPDDPDNPSGNSKTLVAYFSAQGHTQAVAERIVELTGADIYRIEAADPYAENPYDDSDRIQNEAYNDLRPGVENLPDKEIIAQYDTIFVGSPCWWHQPAMVVCTFLEAYDLKDKVVIPFFTYGATTYLNESMQKIYKVTPESKHIPKTLPEDLNPDDITTPGPPDDAGIDMPGSANDTEAWLRRIGIIK
;
A
#
# COMPACT_ATOMS: atom_id res chain seq x y z
N MET A 1 -41.91 56.54 -5.87
CA MET A 1 -42.41 57.72 -5.12
C MET A 1 -41.30 58.79 -5.08
N ARG A 2 -41.57 59.97 -4.52
CA ARG A 2 -40.68 61.18 -4.45
C ARG A 2 -39.24 60.83 -4.02
N LYS A 3 -38.21 61.37 -4.70
CA LYS A 3 -37.42 62.61 -4.38
C LYS A 3 -36.74 62.54 -2.99
N LEU A 4 -35.51 63.00 -2.73
CA LEU A 4 -34.88 64.28 -3.15
C LEU A 4 -33.37 64.31 -2.72
N PHE A 5 -32.45 64.85 -3.56
CA PHE A 5 -31.24 65.71 -3.30
C PHE A 5 -30.32 65.46 -2.06
N PHE A 6 -28.97 65.60 -2.11
CA PHE A 6 -28.23 66.88 -2.22
C PHE A 6 -26.70 66.73 -2.47
N ILE A 7 -26.04 67.82 -2.88
CA ILE A 7 -24.67 68.01 -3.45
C ILE A 7 -24.11 69.35 -2.87
N PRO A 8 -22.83 69.54 -2.43
CA PRO A 8 -21.60 69.54 -3.27
C PRO A 8 -20.22 69.17 -2.60
N PHE A 9 -19.11 69.21 -3.39
CA PHE A 9 -17.71 69.69 -3.16
C PHE A 9 -17.06 69.72 -1.73
N LEU A 10 -15.72 69.57 -1.52
CA LEU A 10 -14.66 70.53 -1.91
C LEU A 10 -13.22 70.10 -1.42
N PHE A 11 -12.14 70.49 -2.14
CA PHE A 11 -10.66 70.54 -1.87
C PHE A 11 -9.98 69.71 -0.72
N LEU A 12 -8.94 68.86 -0.91
CA LEU A 12 -7.51 69.07 -1.36
C LEU A 12 -6.57 69.66 -0.25
N PRO A 13 -5.23 69.47 -0.27
CA PRO A 13 -4.36 68.26 -0.17
C PRO A 13 -3.46 68.26 1.10
N LEU A 14 -2.56 67.26 1.29
CA LEU A 14 -1.19 67.51 1.82
C LEU A 14 -0.19 66.37 1.53
N THR A 15 1.08 66.73 1.32
CA THR A 15 2.22 65.85 0.98
C THR A 15 3.20 65.66 2.13
N THR A 16 3.88 64.51 2.21
CA THR A 16 5.21 64.35 2.85
C THR A 16 6.13 63.47 2.00
N MET A 17 7.45 63.56 2.21
CA MET A 17 8.52 63.00 1.35
C MET A 17 9.36 61.91 2.02
N ALA A 18 10.13 61.18 1.19
CA ALA A 18 11.29 60.32 1.53
C ALA A 18 10.96 58.97 2.23
N ALA A 19 11.77 57.91 2.14
CA ALA A 19 13.16 57.78 1.66
C ALA A 19 13.47 56.40 1.00
N CYS A 20 14.74 56.23 0.60
CA CYS A 20 15.49 55.01 0.19
C CYS A 20 15.15 53.69 0.97
N SER A 21 15.53 52.47 0.56
CA SER A 21 16.11 51.81 -0.64
C SER A 21 16.19 50.29 -0.36
N SER A 22 16.36 49.47 -1.40
CA SER A 22 16.90 48.09 -1.37
C SER A 22 16.00 46.93 -0.92
N ASP A 23 15.80 46.00 -1.85
CA ASP A 23 15.68 44.54 -1.73
C ASP A 23 14.95 43.92 -0.52
N ASP A 24 13.70 43.50 -0.76
CA ASP A 24 13.12 42.33 -0.08
C ASP A 24 12.60 41.33 -1.13
N THR A 25 13.12 40.10 -1.05
CA THR A 25 12.69 38.99 -1.91
C THR A 25 11.39 38.40 -1.37
N PRO A 26 10.31 38.25 -2.17
CA PRO A 26 9.15 37.50 -1.72
C PRO A 26 9.53 36.02 -1.64
N ALA A 27 9.79 35.54 -0.42
CA ALA A 27 9.90 34.12 -0.14
C ALA A 27 8.54 33.46 -0.37
N SER A 28 8.32 32.94 -1.58
CA SER A 28 7.14 32.15 -1.89
C SER A 28 7.14 30.88 -1.03
N GLN A 29 5.99 30.61 -0.43
CA GLN A 29 5.77 29.41 0.39
C GLN A 29 5.96 28.15 -0.47
N THR A 30 6.53 27.12 0.14
CA THR A 30 6.34 25.73 -0.29
C THR A 30 5.74 24.98 0.88
N GLU A 31 4.44 25.15 1.09
CA GLU A 31 3.67 24.21 1.89
C GLU A 31 3.57 22.91 1.08
N GLN A 32 4.21 21.85 1.58
CA GLN A 32 4.24 20.55 0.92
C GLN A 32 2.88 19.88 1.07
N SER A 33 2.08 19.89 0.00
CA SER A 33 0.78 19.20 -0.04
C SER A 33 0.97 17.70 0.20
N THR A 34 0.51 17.22 1.35
CA THR A 34 0.32 15.79 1.63
C THR A 34 -0.98 15.32 0.96
N THR A 35 -0.99 15.29 -0.37
CA THR A 35 -1.94 14.46 -1.12
C THR A 35 -1.40 13.03 -1.05
N PRO A 36 -2.24 11.99 -0.82
CA PRO A 36 -1.80 10.61 -1.03
C PRO A 36 -1.28 10.45 -2.46
N ASP A 37 -0.13 9.78 -2.61
CA ASP A 37 0.42 9.48 -3.93
C ASP A 37 -0.55 8.63 -4.75
N ASP A 38 -0.46 8.76 -6.07
CA ASP A 38 -1.26 8.01 -7.02
C ASP A 38 -0.96 6.50 -6.85
N PRO A 39 -1.95 5.64 -6.51
CA PRO A 39 -1.72 4.23 -6.31
C PRO A 39 -1.32 3.47 -7.58
N ASP A 40 -1.41 4.10 -8.76
CA ASP A 40 -0.94 3.51 -10.01
C ASP A 40 0.48 3.98 -10.35
N ASN A 41 1.02 4.98 -9.65
CA ASN A 41 2.36 5.55 -9.89
C ASN A 41 3.01 6.12 -8.61
N PRO A 42 3.75 5.31 -7.83
CA PRO A 42 4.36 5.72 -6.57
C PRO A 42 5.46 6.77 -6.79
N SER A 43 5.56 7.76 -5.91
CA SER A 43 6.35 8.97 -6.19
C SER A 43 7.87 8.81 -6.11
N GLY A 44 8.38 7.72 -5.54
CA GLY A 44 9.82 7.46 -5.35
C GLY A 44 10.46 8.31 -4.25
N ASN A 45 9.66 9.04 -3.47
CA ASN A 45 10.15 9.90 -2.39
C ASN A 45 10.35 9.14 -1.08
N SER A 46 9.66 8.01 -0.89
CA SER A 46 9.85 7.13 0.26
C SER A 46 10.85 6.01 -0.01
N LYS A 47 11.42 5.45 1.07
CA LYS A 47 12.18 4.20 1.03
C LYS A 47 11.33 2.95 1.28
N THR A 48 10.03 3.16 1.47
CA THR A 48 9.05 2.12 1.74
C THR A 48 7.95 2.18 0.67
N LEU A 49 7.66 1.03 0.06
CA LEU A 49 6.52 0.83 -0.82
C LEU A 49 5.45 -0.02 -0.13
N VAL A 50 4.17 0.27 -0.37
CA VAL A 50 3.04 -0.59 -0.02
C VAL A 50 2.40 -1.10 -1.31
N ALA A 51 2.90 -2.24 -1.80
CA ALA A 51 2.36 -2.92 -2.97
C ALA A 51 1.22 -3.85 -2.54
N TYR A 52 0.03 -3.80 -3.15
CA TYR A 52 -1.09 -4.64 -2.74
C TYR A 52 -2.03 -5.04 -3.88
N PHE A 53 -2.64 -6.22 -3.77
CA PHE A 53 -3.81 -6.60 -4.56
C PHE A 53 -5.09 -6.56 -3.70
N SER A 54 -6.20 -6.11 -4.28
CA SER A 54 -7.49 -5.97 -3.58
C SER A 54 -8.65 -6.06 -4.57
N ALA A 55 -9.49 -7.09 -4.42
CA ALA A 55 -10.73 -7.26 -5.20
C ALA A 55 -11.91 -6.43 -4.62
N GLN A 56 -12.09 -6.45 -3.29
CA GLN A 56 -13.26 -5.88 -2.59
C GLN A 56 -12.91 -4.74 -1.62
N GLY A 57 -11.73 -4.14 -1.73
CA GLY A 57 -11.31 -2.98 -0.93
C GLY A 57 -10.77 -3.31 0.48
N HIS A 58 -10.90 -4.55 0.98
CA HIS A 58 -10.42 -4.90 2.32
C HIS A 58 -8.89 -4.75 2.48
N THR A 59 -8.10 -5.36 1.58
CA THR A 59 -6.64 -5.21 1.59
C THR A 59 -6.21 -3.77 1.30
N GLN A 60 -6.95 -3.06 0.44
CA GLN A 60 -6.73 -1.64 0.15
C GLN A 60 -6.85 -0.77 1.39
N ALA A 61 -7.90 -0.95 2.21
CA ALA A 61 -8.08 -0.16 3.44
C ALA A 61 -6.94 -0.37 4.45
N VAL A 62 -6.32 -1.57 4.49
CA VAL A 62 -5.11 -1.82 5.28
C VAL A 62 -3.90 -1.13 4.65
N ALA A 63 -3.73 -1.22 3.32
CA ALA A 63 -2.63 -0.58 2.59
C ALA A 63 -2.64 0.96 2.78
N GLU A 64 -3.78 1.60 2.56
CA GLU A 64 -3.99 3.04 2.75
C GLU A 64 -3.71 3.47 4.20
N ARG A 65 -4.07 2.65 5.20
CA ARG A 65 -3.76 2.93 6.60
C ARG A 65 -2.27 2.77 6.94
N ILE A 66 -1.56 1.83 6.31
CA ILE A 66 -0.10 1.74 6.43
C ILE A 66 0.53 3.03 5.89
N VAL A 67 0.08 3.48 4.71
CA VAL A 67 0.56 4.71 4.04
C VAL A 67 0.31 5.94 4.90
N GLU A 68 -0.90 6.13 5.41
CA GLU A 68 -1.27 7.24 6.31
C GLU A 68 -0.36 7.32 7.55
N LEU A 69 0.03 6.16 8.10
CA LEU A 69 0.84 6.06 9.31
C LEU A 69 2.35 6.15 9.08
N THR A 70 2.83 5.97 7.85
CA THR A 70 4.27 5.82 7.54
C THR A 70 4.81 6.83 6.55
N GLY A 71 3.97 7.44 5.70
CA GLY A 71 4.43 8.17 4.53
C GLY A 71 5.16 7.27 3.53
N ALA A 72 4.77 5.99 3.46
CA ALA A 72 5.20 5.08 2.41
C ALA A 72 4.49 5.41 1.09
N ASP A 73 5.17 5.14 -0.03
CA ASP A 73 4.55 5.24 -1.34
C ASP A 73 3.58 4.04 -1.50
N ILE A 74 2.51 4.17 -2.29
CA ILE A 74 1.49 3.14 -2.46
C ILE A 74 1.44 2.66 -3.91
N TYR A 75 1.21 1.36 -4.10
CA TYR A 75 1.07 0.77 -5.43
C TYR A 75 0.01 -0.34 -5.46
N ARG A 76 -0.97 -0.23 -6.36
CA ARG A 76 -1.99 -1.25 -6.61
C ARG A 76 -1.52 -2.22 -7.70
N ILE A 77 -1.50 -3.50 -7.38
CA ILE A 77 -1.28 -4.59 -8.33
C ILE A 77 -2.62 -4.86 -9.05
N GLU A 78 -2.64 -4.79 -10.37
CA GLU A 78 -3.81 -5.14 -11.19
C GLU A 78 -3.55 -6.40 -12.03
N ALA A 79 -4.56 -7.27 -12.14
CA ALA A 79 -4.47 -8.49 -12.92
C ALA A 79 -4.75 -8.21 -14.41
N ALA A 80 -3.91 -8.73 -15.30
CA ALA A 80 -4.04 -8.59 -16.76
C ALA A 80 -5.33 -9.23 -17.32
N ASP A 81 -5.83 -10.26 -16.63
CA ASP A 81 -7.20 -10.74 -16.78
C ASP A 81 -7.93 -10.45 -15.46
N PRO A 82 -8.77 -9.39 -15.38
CA PRO A 82 -9.44 -9.01 -14.15
C PRO A 82 -10.25 -10.14 -13.54
N TYR A 83 -10.27 -10.22 -12.21
CA TYR A 83 -11.20 -11.07 -11.48
C TYR A 83 -12.57 -10.39 -11.40
N ALA A 84 -13.63 -11.18 -11.24
CA ALA A 84 -14.97 -10.68 -10.92
C ALA A 84 -14.96 -9.79 -9.65
N GLU A 85 -15.78 -8.72 -9.65
CA GLU A 85 -15.96 -7.81 -8.49
C GLU A 85 -16.33 -8.58 -7.20
N ASN A 86 -17.03 -9.70 -7.38
CA ASN A 86 -17.31 -10.68 -6.36
C ASN A 86 -16.43 -11.93 -6.61
N PRO A 87 -15.36 -12.17 -5.83
CA PRO A 87 -14.42 -13.26 -6.11
C PRO A 87 -15.03 -14.66 -5.91
N TYR A 88 -16.21 -14.77 -5.27
CA TYR A 88 -16.96 -16.03 -5.22
C TYR A 88 -17.44 -16.47 -6.62
N ASP A 89 -17.65 -15.54 -7.55
CA ASP A 89 -18.08 -15.86 -8.93
C ASP A 89 -16.91 -16.39 -9.79
N ASP A 90 -15.66 -16.14 -9.37
CA ASP A 90 -14.41 -16.65 -9.96
C ASP A 90 -13.75 -17.76 -9.11
N SER A 91 -14.45 -18.31 -8.11
CA SER A 91 -13.86 -19.18 -7.09
C SER A 91 -13.10 -20.39 -7.65
N ASP A 92 -13.62 -21.03 -8.71
CA ASP A 92 -12.97 -22.17 -9.38
C ASP A 92 -11.67 -21.76 -10.10
N ARG A 93 -11.64 -20.56 -10.70
CA ARG A 93 -10.43 -19.99 -11.32
C ARG A 93 -9.37 -19.73 -10.26
N ILE A 94 -9.76 -19.05 -9.18
CA ILE A 94 -8.84 -18.69 -8.09
C ILE A 94 -8.31 -19.95 -7.38
N GLN A 95 -9.16 -20.98 -7.18
CA GLN A 95 -8.71 -22.29 -6.66
C GLN A 95 -7.69 -22.93 -7.60
N ASN A 96 -7.99 -22.98 -8.90
CA ASN A 96 -7.10 -23.57 -9.88
C ASN A 96 -5.75 -22.83 -9.96
N GLU A 97 -5.76 -21.50 -9.84
CA GLU A 97 -4.54 -20.69 -9.75
C GLU A 97 -3.71 -21.03 -8.51
N ALA A 98 -4.32 -21.11 -7.32
CA ALA A 98 -3.64 -21.43 -6.07
C ALA A 98 -3.10 -22.88 -6.05
N TYR A 99 -3.97 -23.86 -6.33
CA TYR A 99 -3.66 -25.29 -6.18
C TYR A 99 -2.71 -25.84 -7.25
N ASN A 100 -2.57 -25.17 -8.40
CA ASN A 100 -1.60 -25.54 -9.44
C ASN A 100 -0.39 -24.58 -9.50
N ASP A 101 -0.21 -23.73 -8.49
CA ASP A 101 0.87 -22.74 -8.38
C ASP A 101 1.05 -21.86 -9.64
N LEU A 102 -0.07 -21.39 -10.20
CA LEU A 102 -0.05 -20.59 -11.43
C LEU A 102 0.49 -19.17 -11.18
N ARG A 103 0.82 -18.48 -12.27
CA ARG A 103 1.25 -17.06 -12.28
C ARG A 103 0.36 -16.27 -13.24
N PRO A 104 -0.85 -15.86 -12.80
CA PRO A 104 -1.71 -15.00 -13.61
C PRO A 104 -1.00 -13.65 -13.86
N GLY A 105 -1.19 -13.09 -15.06
CA GLY A 105 -0.48 -11.88 -15.49
C GLY A 105 -0.84 -10.66 -14.65
N VAL A 106 0.12 -9.74 -14.51
CA VAL A 106 -0.06 -8.40 -13.93
C VAL A 106 -0.12 -7.40 -15.09
N GLU A 107 -1.13 -6.54 -15.11
CA GLU A 107 -1.32 -5.56 -16.21
C GLU A 107 -0.29 -4.42 -16.13
N ASN A 108 -0.07 -3.92 -14.91
CA ASN A 108 0.49 -2.60 -14.68
C ASN A 108 1.94 -2.59 -14.14
N LEU A 109 2.70 -3.67 -14.30
CA LEU A 109 4.06 -3.84 -13.75
C LEU A 109 4.96 -2.59 -13.93
N PRO A 110 5.39 -1.92 -12.85
CA PRO A 110 6.29 -0.78 -12.94
C PRO A 110 7.67 -1.21 -13.42
N ASP A 111 8.39 -0.27 -14.04
CA ASP A 111 9.79 -0.43 -14.42
C ASP A 111 10.66 -0.89 -13.24
N LYS A 112 11.65 -1.75 -13.52
CA LYS A 112 12.48 -2.36 -12.47
C LYS A 112 13.27 -1.31 -11.69
N GLU A 113 13.61 -0.22 -12.35
CA GLU A 113 14.27 0.96 -11.81
C GLU A 113 13.41 1.69 -10.76
N ILE A 114 12.07 1.58 -10.82
CA ILE A 114 11.17 2.10 -9.79
C ILE A 114 11.26 1.20 -8.54
N ILE A 115 11.03 -0.10 -8.69
CA ILE A 115 11.06 -1.05 -7.56
C ILE A 115 12.46 -1.15 -6.92
N ALA A 116 13.52 -0.94 -7.70
CA ALA A 116 14.90 -0.92 -7.19
C ALA A 116 15.13 0.14 -6.10
N GLN A 117 14.38 1.26 -6.09
CA GLN A 117 14.60 2.39 -5.19
C GLN A 117 14.17 2.14 -3.74
N TYR A 118 13.24 1.22 -3.50
CA TYR A 118 12.71 0.92 -2.16
C TYR A 118 13.59 -0.06 -1.39
N ASP A 119 13.82 0.22 -0.11
CA ASP A 119 14.56 -0.65 0.80
C ASP A 119 13.61 -1.61 1.55
N THR A 120 12.35 -1.19 1.73
CA THR A 120 11.26 -1.97 2.36
C THR A 120 10.03 -2.01 1.45
N ILE A 121 9.39 -3.17 1.35
CA ILE A 121 8.15 -3.38 0.59
C ILE A 121 7.15 -4.12 1.49
N PHE A 122 6.06 -3.44 1.86
CA PHE A 122 4.87 -4.10 2.36
C PHE A 122 4.13 -4.76 1.20
N VAL A 123 3.64 -5.98 1.40
CA VAL A 123 2.98 -6.77 0.34
C VAL A 123 1.60 -7.22 0.80
N GLY A 124 0.56 -6.58 0.26
CA GLY A 124 -0.83 -6.84 0.61
C GLY A 124 -1.50 -7.86 -0.31
N SER A 125 -2.17 -8.86 0.26
CA SER A 125 -2.99 -9.80 -0.51
C SER A 125 -4.24 -10.24 0.28
N PRO A 126 -5.38 -10.57 -0.35
CA PRO A 126 -6.37 -11.41 0.31
C PRO A 126 -5.82 -12.84 0.45
N CYS A 127 -6.22 -13.58 1.49
CA CYS A 127 -6.04 -15.03 1.50
C CYS A 127 -7.15 -15.68 0.67
N TRP A 128 -6.77 -16.33 -0.42
CA TRP A 128 -7.63 -16.95 -1.41
C TRP A 128 -7.16 -18.40 -1.62
N TRP A 129 -8.05 -19.36 -1.33
CA TRP A 129 -7.76 -20.80 -1.43
C TRP A 129 -6.41 -21.18 -0.79
N HIS A 130 -6.23 -20.70 0.46
CA HIS A 130 -5.10 -21.00 1.35
C HIS A 130 -3.75 -20.43 0.89
N GLN A 131 -3.78 -19.45 -0.02
CA GLN A 131 -2.63 -18.79 -0.63
C GLN A 131 -2.88 -17.26 -0.73
N PRO A 132 -1.85 -16.42 -0.98
CA PRO A 132 -2.08 -15.10 -1.57
C PRO A 132 -2.82 -15.21 -2.91
N ALA A 133 -3.53 -14.16 -3.31
CA ALA A 133 -3.95 -14.01 -4.71
C ALA A 133 -2.71 -14.12 -5.61
N MET A 134 -2.69 -15.10 -6.52
CA MET A 134 -1.47 -15.54 -7.20
C MET A 134 -0.83 -14.49 -8.11
N VAL A 135 -1.60 -13.46 -8.51
CA VAL A 135 -1.11 -12.25 -9.18
C VAL A 135 -0.05 -11.50 -8.36
N VAL A 136 -0.11 -11.57 -7.02
CA VAL A 136 0.92 -11.03 -6.12
C VAL A 136 2.22 -11.83 -6.21
N CYS A 137 2.16 -13.15 -6.41
CA CYS A 137 3.36 -13.95 -6.65
C CYS A 137 4.02 -13.57 -7.97
N THR A 138 3.23 -13.38 -9.04
CA THR A 138 3.72 -12.88 -10.34
C THR A 138 4.39 -11.51 -10.20
N PHE A 139 3.80 -10.59 -9.43
CA PHE A 139 4.40 -9.28 -9.17
C PHE A 139 5.75 -9.41 -8.46
N LEU A 140 5.85 -10.20 -7.39
CA LEU A 140 7.10 -10.35 -6.63
C LEU A 140 8.23 -10.99 -7.45
N GLU A 141 7.92 -12.03 -8.21
CA GLU A 141 8.90 -12.76 -9.04
C GLU A 141 9.39 -11.95 -10.26
N ALA A 142 8.76 -10.82 -10.59
CA ALA A 142 9.21 -9.93 -11.67
C ALA A 142 10.47 -9.12 -11.31
N TYR A 143 10.80 -8.99 -10.02
CA TYR A 143 11.83 -8.08 -9.49
C TYR A 143 12.95 -8.79 -8.73
N ASP A 144 14.14 -8.18 -8.74
CA ASP A 144 15.21 -8.55 -7.81
C ASP A 144 14.91 -7.92 -6.44
N LEU A 145 14.45 -8.75 -5.51
CA LEU A 145 14.10 -8.36 -4.14
C LEU A 145 15.19 -8.75 -3.13
N LYS A 146 16.38 -9.10 -3.60
CA LYS A 146 17.52 -9.46 -2.76
C LYS A 146 17.86 -8.37 -1.75
N ASP A 147 18.12 -8.77 -0.52
CA ASP A 147 18.46 -7.90 0.62
C ASP A 147 17.40 -6.86 1.04
N LYS A 148 16.36 -6.59 0.23
CA LYS A 148 15.20 -5.75 0.60
C LYS A 148 14.40 -6.38 1.74
N VAL A 149 13.69 -5.56 2.50
CA VAL A 149 12.79 -6.03 3.57
C VAL A 149 11.38 -6.23 3.00
N VAL A 150 10.87 -7.45 3.01
CA VAL A 150 9.50 -7.81 2.60
C VAL A 150 8.63 -8.02 3.84
N ILE A 151 7.51 -7.29 3.90
CA ILE A 151 6.57 -7.32 5.03
C ILE A 151 5.17 -7.68 4.50
N PRO A 152 4.82 -8.97 4.41
CA PRO A 152 3.49 -9.37 3.95
C PRO A 152 2.41 -8.93 4.92
N PHE A 153 1.23 -8.60 4.39
CA PHE A 153 0.00 -8.47 5.16
C PHE A 153 -1.20 -9.05 4.41
N PHE A 154 -2.13 -9.62 5.18
CA PHE A 154 -3.25 -10.38 4.64
C PHE A 154 -4.59 -9.91 5.20
N THR A 155 -5.62 -9.85 4.34
CA THR A 155 -7.01 -9.77 4.79
C THR A 155 -7.76 -11.05 4.42
N TYR A 156 -8.51 -11.61 5.36
CA TYR A 156 -9.09 -12.94 5.21
C TYR A 156 -10.27 -13.15 6.15
N GLY A 157 -11.26 -13.92 5.70
CA GLY A 157 -12.44 -14.29 6.51
C GLY A 157 -12.31 -15.66 7.20
N ALA A 158 -11.25 -16.41 6.89
CA ALA A 158 -10.95 -17.69 7.53
C ALA A 158 -10.28 -17.50 8.90
N THR A 159 -10.19 -18.57 9.69
CA THR A 159 -9.42 -18.61 10.95
C THR A 159 -8.22 -19.56 10.88
N THR A 160 -7.81 -19.91 9.66
CA THR A 160 -6.75 -20.86 9.30
C THR A 160 -6.08 -20.41 8.00
N TYR A 161 -4.92 -20.99 7.68
CA TYR A 161 -4.16 -20.80 6.44
C TYR A 161 -3.44 -19.46 6.26
N LEU A 162 -3.22 -18.71 7.35
CA LEU A 162 -2.35 -17.54 7.28
C LEU A 162 -0.89 -17.98 7.13
N ASN A 163 -0.47 -19.06 7.78
CA ASN A 163 0.90 -19.59 7.71
C ASN A 163 1.26 -19.97 6.27
N GLU A 164 0.50 -20.83 5.61
CA GLU A 164 0.73 -21.29 4.24
C GLU A 164 0.77 -20.12 3.24
N SER A 165 -0.08 -19.11 3.45
CA SER A 165 -0.10 -17.88 2.65
C SER A 165 1.16 -17.03 2.86
N MET A 166 1.60 -16.86 4.10
CA MET A 166 2.85 -16.18 4.45
C MET A 166 4.07 -16.94 3.92
N GLN A 167 4.08 -18.27 4.07
CA GLN A 167 5.11 -19.18 3.58
C GLN A 167 5.24 -19.10 2.07
N LYS A 168 4.14 -18.97 1.30
CA LYS A 168 4.21 -18.73 -0.15
C LYS A 168 4.96 -17.44 -0.48
N ILE A 169 4.66 -16.32 0.21
CA ILE A 169 5.40 -15.06 -0.01
C ILE A 169 6.90 -15.25 0.26
N TYR A 170 7.29 -16.00 1.29
CA TYR A 170 8.69 -16.27 1.61
C TYR A 170 9.33 -17.19 0.56
N LYS A 171 8.62 -18.23 0.11
CA LYS A 171 9.04 -19.17 -0.95
C LYS A 171 9.31 -18.43 -2.28
N VAL A 172 8.55 -17.38 -2.62
CA VAL A 172 8.76 -16.57 -3.84
C VAL A 172 9.68 -15.35 -3.65
N THR A 173 10.10 -15.05 -2.42
CA THR A 173 11.08 -13.98 -2.11
C THR A 173 12.28 -14.47 -1.28
N PRO A 174 12.95 -15.58 -1.67
CA PRO A 174 13.87 -16.30 -0.78
C PRO A 174 15.19 -15.58 -0.50
N GLU A 175 15.57 -14.58 -1.31
CA GLU A 175 16.76 -13.73 -1.07
C GLU A 175 16.45 -12.41 -0.35
N SER A 176 15.17 -12.14 -0.04
CA SER A 176 14.76 -10.99 0.76
C SER A 176 15.00 -11.23 2.25
N LYS A 177 14.99 -10.15 3.03
CA LYS A 177 14.82 -10.18 4.48
C LYS A 177 13.33 -10.09 4.77
N HIS A 178 12.80 -10.82 5.74
CA HIS A 178 11.38 -10.75 6.08
C HIS A 178 11.13 -10.13 7.45
N ILE A 179 9.95 -9.51 7.61
CA ILE A 179 9.35 -9.22 8.91
C ILE A 179 7.98 -9.92 8.95
N PRO A 180 7.71 -10.84 9.92
CA PRO A 180 8.66 -11.36 10.92
C PRO A 180 9.88 -12.06 10.27
N LYS A 181 10.95 -12.29 11.03
CA LYS A 181 12.15 -12.95 10.47
C LYS A 181 11.93 -14.45 10.19
N THR A 182 10.99 -15.06 10.91
CA THR A 182 10.67 -16.49 10.88
C THR A 182 9.18 -16.65 11.08
N LEU A 183 8.59 -17.61 10.37
CA LEU A 183 7.21 -18.05 10.56
C LEU A 183 7.14 -19.29 11.46
N PRO A 184 5.96 -19.67 11.96
CA PRO A 184 5.70 -21.01 12.47
C PRO A 184 6.07 -22.10 11.44
N GLU A 185 6.30 -23.32 11.92
CA GLU A 185 6.47 -24.48 11.04
C GLU A 185 5.15 -24.77 10.31
N ASP A 186 5.21 -24.74 8.98
CA ASP A 186 4.14 -25.22 8.09
C ASP A 186 4.00 -26.73 8.30
N LEU A 187 2.87 -27.15 8.89
CA LEU A 187 2.66 -28.55 9.28
C LEU A 187 2.20 -29.45 8.12
N ASN A 188 1.85 -28.88 6.96
CA ASN A 188 1.43 -29.62 5.77
C ASN A 188 1.95 -29.00 4.46
N PRO A 189 3.27 -28.80 4.31
CA PRO A 189 3.85 -27.89 3.30
C PRO A 189 3.69 -28.36 1.85
N ASP A 190 3.29 -29.61 1.65
CA ASP A 190 3.05 -30.27 0.37
C ASP A 190 1.56 -30.41 0.02
N ASP A 191 0.63 -30.07 0.92
CA ASP A 191 -0.82 -30.15 0.69
C ASP A 191 -1.57 -28.92 1.23
N ILE A 192 -1.77 -27.96 0.32
CA ILE A 192 -2.61 -26.77 0.52
C ILE A 192 -4.09 -27.02 0.16
N THR A 193 -4.48 -28.26 -0.15
CA THR A 193 -5.82 -28.59 -0.69
C THR A 193 -6.76 -29.13 0.38
N THR A 194 -6.23 -29.64 1.50
CA THR A 194 -7.02 -30.12 2.64
C THR A 194 -6.74 -29.33 3.92
N PRO A 195 -7.73 -29.18 4.84
CA PRO A 195 -7.50 -28.51 6.11
C PRO A 195 -6.47 -29.21 6.99
N GLY A 196 -5.34 -28.54 7.19
CA GLY A 196 -4.28 -28.96 8.12
C GLY A 196 -4.65 -28.76 9.60
N PRO A 197 -3.80 -29.25 10.52
CA PRO A 197 -3.85 -28.85 11.92
C PRO A 197 -3.53 -27.34 12.07
N PRO A 198 -4.05 -26.65 13.09
CA PRO A 198 -3.81 -25.22 13.27
C PRO A 198 -2.36 -24.91 13.64
N ASP A 199 -1.66 -24.15 12.80
CA ASP A 199 -0.25 -23.76 12.91
C ASP A 199 0.00 -22.24 12.82
N ASP A 200 -1.01 -21.43 12.45
CA ASP A 200 -1.05 -19.95 12.48
C ASP A 200 -0.63 -19.31 13.83
N ALA A 201 -0.49 -20.10 14.90
CA ALA A 201 -0.26 -19.63 16.25
C ALA A 201 1.08 -18.90 16.40
N GLY A 202 1.01 -17.57 16.60
CA GLY A 202 2.17 -16.70 16.78
C GLY A 202 2.46 -15.79 15.60
N ILE A 203 1.69 -15.86 14.51
CA ILE A 203 1.72 -14.86 13.44
C ILE A 203 1.02 -13.58 13.94
N ASP A 204 1.71 -12.44 13.88
CA ASP A 204 1.18 -11.13 14.24
C ASP A 204 0.85 -10.32 12.98
N MET A 205 -0.43 -10.02 12.78
CA MET A 205 -0.98 -9.47 11.54
C MET A 205 -2.17 -8.54 11.84
N PRO A 206 -2.41 -7.46 11.08
CA PRO A 206 -3.58 -6.62 11.28
C PRO A 206 -4.80 -7.27 10.62
N GLY A 207 -5.81 -7.64 11.41
CA GLY A 207 -7.07 -8.17 10.88
C GLY A 207 -7.93 -7.12 10.16
N SER A 208 -7.64 -5.83 10.40
CA SER A 208 -8.33 -4.70 9.76
C SER A 208 -7.47 -3.44 9.76
N ALA A 209 -7.91 -2.40 9.03
CA ALA A 209 -7.30 -1.07 9.08
C ALA A 209 -7.22 -0.51 10.52
N ASN A 210 -8.20 -0.80 11.38
CA ASN A 210 -8.20 -0.32 12.77
C ASN A 210 -7.05 -0.89 13.60
N ASP A 211 -6.60 -2.11 13.28
CA ASP A 211 -5.54 -2.82 14.02
C ASP A 211 -4.13 -2.49 13.51
N THR A 212 -4.05 -1.87 12.32
CA THR A 212 -2.80 -1.60 11.58
C THR A 212 -1.81 -0.77 12.41
N GLU A 213 -2.28 0.25 13.13
CA GLU A 213 -1.38 1.08 13.94
C GLU A 213 -0.73 0.29 15.09
N ALA A 214 -1.52 -0.52 15.79
CA ALA A 214 -1.02 -1.33 16.88
C ALA A 214 -0.05 -2.40 16.37
N TRP A 215 -0.31 -2.96 15.19
CA TRP A 215 0.60 -3.90 14.51
C TRP A 215 1.92 -3.23 14.13
N LEU A 216 1.89 -2.10 13.41
CA LEU A 216 3.11 -1.37 13.00
C LEU A 216 3.98 -0.95 14.19
N ARG A 217 3.38 -0.65 15.36
CA ARG A 217 4.10 -0.41 16.61
C ARG A 217 4.76 -1.69 17.16
N ARG A 218 4.07 -2.84 17.14
CA ARG A 218 4.61 -4.13 17.60
C ARG A 218 5.78 -4.62 16.73
N ILE A 219 5.68 -4.45 15.41
CA ILE A 219 6.77 -4.81 14.48
C ILE A 219 7.86 -3.72 14.35
N GLY A 220 7.74 -2.61 15.10
CA GLY A 220 8.78 -1.59 15.24
C GLY A 220 8.93 -0.62 14.07
N ILE A 221 7.94 -0.54 13.18
CA ILE A 221 7.93 0.36 12.01
C ILE A 221 7.62 1.81 12.42
N ILE A 222 6.70 1.99 13.37
CA ILE A 222 6.34 3.30 13.93
C ILE A 222 6.52 3.31 15.45
N LYS A 223 6.79 4.49 16.03
CA LYS A 223 7.08 4.70 17.46
C LYS A 223 5.84 5.06 18.25
#